data_AF-A0A5K8A8Z5-F1
#
_entry.id   AF-A0A5K8A8Z5-F1
#
_cell.length_a   1.000
_cell.length_b   1.000
_cell.length_c   1.000
_cell.angle_alpha   90.00
_cell.angle_beta   90.00
_cell.angle_gamma   90.00
#
_symmetry.space_group_name_H-M   'P 1'
#
loop_
_entity.id
_entity.type
_entity.pdbx_description
1 polymer ?
#
loop_
_entity_poly.entity_id
_entity_poly.type
_entity_poly.pdbx_seq_one_letter_code
_entity_poly.pdbx_strand_id
1 'polypeptide(L)'
;MKSIRTIMVLVVIAGLLSLSGCAYVNVKSPLDVDLDQTQLGEKTGVAEARSILWLFAWGDASYAAAAAEGGITTMRHADQEVFTILFGLYTRWRVVVYGD
;
A
#
# COMPACT_ATOMS: atom_id res chain seq x y z
N MET A 1 20.00 36.25 11.59
CA MET A 1 20.65 35.50 10.48
C MET A 1 20.60 33.98 10.67
N LYS A 2 21.05 33.40 11.81
CA LYS A 2 21.00 31.94 12.04
C LYS A 2 19.58 31.35 12.00
N SER A 3 18.60 31.96 12.68
CA SER A 3 17.21 31.46 12.68
C SER A 3 16.53 31.52 11.31
N ILE A 4 16.82 32.56 10.50
CA ILE A 4 16.31 32.68 9.12
C ILE A 4 16.86 31.54 8.26
N ARG A 5 18.16 31.22 8.39
CA ARG A 5 18.78 30.11 7.66
C ARG A 5 18.16 28.76 8.04
N THR A 6 17.89 28.54 9.32
CA THR A 6 17.24 27.31 9.80
C THR A 6 15.81 27.17 9.25
N ILE A 7 15.03 28.25 9.26
CA ILE A 7 13.67 28.27 8.71
C ILE A 7 13.70 27.96 7.20
N MET A 8 14.63 28.56 6.46
CA MET A 8 14.76 28.33 5.03
C MET A 8 15.09 26.86 4.71
N VAL A 9 15.95 26.22 5.51
CA VAL A 9 16.27 24.79 5.35
C VAL A 9 15.04 23.90 5.62
N LEU A 10 14.26 24.19 6.65
CA LEU A 10 13.05 23.42 6.96
C LEU A 10 12.00 23.55 5.84
N VAL A 11 11.84 24.73 5.26
CA VAL A 11 10.91 24.95 4.14
C VAL A 11 11.35 24.16 2.90
N VAL A 12 12.65 24.12 2.60
CA VAL A 12 13.17 23.33 1.48
C VAL A 12 12.95 21.84 1.71
N ILE A 13 13.20 21.33 2.93
CA ILE A 13 12.95 19.92 3.27
C ILE A 13 11.46 19.58 3.15
N ALA A 14 10.58 20.43 3.68
CA ALA A 14 9.13 20.24 3.55
C ALA A 14 8.66 20.27 2.09
N GLY A 15 9.24 21.15 1.27
CA GLY A 15 8.98 21.20 -0.17
C GLY A 15 9.44 19.93 -0.88
N LEU A 16 10.63 19.42 -0.56
CA LEU A 16 11.13 18.17 -1.14
C LEU A 16 10.30 16.95 -0.72
N LEU A 17 9.84 16.89 0.53
CA LEU A 17 8.94 15.84 1.02
C LEU A 17 7.57 15.89 0.34
N SER A 18 7.10 17.07 -0.08
CA SER A 18 5.82 17.19 -0.78
C SER A 18 5.82 16.59 -2.20
N LEU A 19 7.00 16.34 -2.78
CA LEU A 19 7.14 15.70 -4.10
C LEU A 19 6.88 14.19 -4.07
N SER A 20 6.97 13.52 -2.91
CA SER A 20 6.79 12.07 -2.81
C SER A 20 5.32 11.63 -2.76
N GLY A 21 4.36 12.55 -2.91
CA GLY A 21 2.93 12.26 -3.07
C GLY A 21 2.07 12.77 -1.91
N CYS A 22 1.05 12.00 -1.52
CA CYS A 22 0.10 12.41 -0.48
C CYS A 22 0.68 12.32 0.94
N ALA A 23 0.33 13.29 1.79
CA ALA A 23 0.66 13.25 3.22
C ALA A 23 0.01 12.04 3.95
N TYR A 24 -1.15 11.60 3.49
CA TYR A 24 -1.85 10.43 3.99
C TYR A 24 -2.59 9.73 2.85
N VAL A 25 -2.51 8.40 2.82
CA VAL A 25 -3.29 7.55 1.91
C VAL A 25 -3.88 6.43 2.74
N ASN A 26 -5.16 6.19 2.57
CA ASN A 26 -5.83 4.99 3.04
C ASN A 26 -6.93 4.67 2.03
N VAL A 27 -6.55 3.91 1.01
CA VAL A 27 -7.41 3.60 -0.12
C VAL A 27 -7.43 2.11 -0.36
N LYS A 28 -8.57 1.65 -0.88
CA LYS A 28 -8.77 0.31 -1.39
C LYS A 28 -9.28 0.42 -2.82
N SER A 29 -8.69 -0.32 -3.74
CA SER A 29 -9.05 -0.33 -5.15
C SER A 29 -9.08 -1.75 -5.69
N PRO A 30 -9.98 -2.06 -6.63
CA PRO A 30 -10.00 -3.36 -7.27
C PRO A 30 -8.76 -3.53 -8.15
N LEU A 31 -8.25 -4.76 -8.23
CA LEU A 31 -7.26 -5.15 -9.25
C LEU A 31 -7.92 -5.81 -10.46
N ASP A 32 -9.22 -6.08 -10.37
CA ASP A 32 -10.05 -6.63 -11.43
C ASP A 32 -10.94 -5.54 -12.07
N VAL A 33 -11.39 -5.77 -13.31
CA VAL A 33 -12.19 -4.81 -14.08
C VAL A 33 -13.60 -5.32 -14.41
N ASP A 34 -13.87 -6.62 -14.22
CA ASP A 34 -15.12 -7.27 -14.61
C ASP A 34 -16.16 -7.25 -13.47
N LEU A 35 -16.64 -6.04 -13.14
CA LEU A 35 -17.55 -5.79 -12.01
C LEU A 35 -18.84 -6.62 -12.09
N ASP A 36 -19.41 -6.79 -13.29
CA ASP A 36 -20.67 -7.51 -13.52
C ASP A 36 -20.54 -9.03 -13.41
N GLN A 37 -19.31 -9.54 -13.44
CA GLN A 37 -18.99 -10.98 -13.34
C GLN A 37 -18.32 -11.33 -12.00
N THR A 38 -18.18 -10.36 -11.10
CA THR A 38 -17.45 -10.54 -9.85
C THR A 38 -18.21 -11.45 -8.89
N GLN A 39 -17.64 -12.64 -8.63
CA GLN A 39 -18.03 -13.53 -7.55
C GLN A 39 -16.79 -13.79 -6.69
N LEU A 40 -16.78 -13.29 -5.44
CA LEU A 40 -15.60 -13.32 -4.59
C LEU A 40 -15.16 -14.75 -4.20
N GLY A 41 -16.10 -15.69 -4.04
CA GLY A 41 -15.81 -16.99 -3.41
C GLY A 41 -15.98 -16.92 -1.89
N GLU A 42 -15.83 -18.06 -1.20
CA GLU A 42 -16.08 -18.15 0.25
C GLU A 42 -14.85 -17.83 1.11
N LYS A 43 -13.64 -17.94 0.54
CA LYS A 43 -12.39 -17.72 1.26
C LYS A 43 -11.79 -16.36 0.90
N THR A 44 -11.06 -15.79 1.86
CA THR A 44 -10.29 -14.57 1.70
C THR A 44 -8.89 -14.81 2.22
N GLY A 45 -7.89 -14.30 1.49
CA GLY A 45 -6.50 -14.36 1.88
C GLY A 45 -5.82 -13.01 1.74
N VAL A 46 -4.83 -12.73 2.57
CA VAL A 46 -4.19 -11.43 2.66
C VAL A 46 -2.67 -11.56 2.73
N ALA A 47 -1.97 -10.76 1.94
CA ALA A 47 -0.52 -10.63 2.02
C ALA A 47 -0.09 -9.17 1.94
N GLU A 48 1.02 -8.83 2.60
CA GLU A 48 1.49 -7.46 2.71
C GLU A 48 3.00 -7.28 2.56
N ALA A 49 3.36 -6.12 2.02
CA ALA A 49 4.71 -5.59 1.97
C ALA A 49 4.69 -4.17 2.51
N ARG A 50 5.78 -3.77 3.19
CA ARG A 50 5.86 -2.47 3.84
C ARG A 50 7.22 -1.83 3.65
N SER A 51 7.24 -0.51 3.72
CA SER A 51 8.44 0.31 3.72
C SER A 51 8.42 1.29 4.88
N ILE A 52 9.61 1.59 5.40
CA ILE A 52 9.83 2.44 6.57
C ILE A 52 10.97 3.43 6.28
N LEU A 53 10.73 4.70 6.61
CA LEU A 53 11.66 5.83 6.54
C LEU A 53 12.30 6.04 5.16
N TRP A 54 11.68 5.57 4.06
CA TRP A 54 12.28 5.53 2.72
C TRP A 54 13.60 4.74 2.62
N LEU A 55 13.94 3.95 3.64
CA LEU A 55 15.24 3.27 3.74
C LEU A 55 15.13 1.76 3.66
N PHE A 56 14.09 1.19 4.27
CA PHE A 56 13.95 -0.26 4.41
C PHE A 56 12.59 -0.69 3.91
N ALA A 57 12.55 -1.77 3.13
CA ALA A 57 11.31 -2.39 2.68
C ALA A 57 11.42 -3.91 2.73
N TRP A 58 10.34 -4.59 3.10
CA TRP A 58 10.26 -6.05 3.16
C TRP A 58 8.80 -6.54 3.21
N GLY A 59 8.63 -7.85 3.02
CA GLY A 59 7.34 -8.54 2.96
C GLY A 59 7.06 -9.08 1.55
N ASP A 60 5.93 -9.76 1.42
CA ASP A 60 5.45 -10.35 0.18
C ASP A 60 3.97 -10.00 0.08
N ALA A 61 3.61 -9.15 -0.89
CA ALA A 61 2.23 -8.80 -1.21
C ALA A 61 1.78 -9.46 -2.52
N SER A 62 2.30 -10.65 -2.84
CA SER A 62 1.89 -11.41 -4.03
C SER A 62 0.56 -12.12 -3.82
N TYR A 63 -0.14 -12.41 -4.92
CA TYR A 63 -1.33 -13.25 -4.91
C TYR A 63 -1.05 -14.66 -4.37
N ALA A 64 0.13 -15.21 -4.62
CA ALA A 64 0.49 -16.54 -4.15
C ALA A 64 0.59 -16.60 -2.62
N ALA A 65 1.25 -15.62 -2.01
CA ALA A 65 1.32 -15.50 -0.55
C ALA A 65 -0.08 -15.29 0.06
N ALA A 66 -0.89 -14.43 -0.56
CA ALA A 66 -2.24 -14.16 -0.08
C ALA A 66 -3.15 -15.39 -0.22
N ALA A 67 -3.10 -16.09 -1.35
CA ALA A 67 -3.87 -17.31 -1.57
C ALA A 67 -3.43 -18.44 -0.63
N ALA A 68 -2.13 -18.58 -0.38
CA ALA A 68 -1.61 -19.54 0.59
C ALA A 68 -2.09 -19.25 2.02
N GLU A 69 -2.12 -17.97 2.42
CA GLU A 69 -2.65 -17.55 3.72
C GLU A 69 -4.15 -17.86 3.86
N GLY A 70 -4.93 -17.57 2.81
CA GLY A 70 -6.38 -17.83 2.77
C GLY A 70 -6.78 -19.28 2.47
N GLY A 71 -5.83 -20.18 2.22
CA GLY A 71 -6.12 -21.55 1.77
C GLY A 71 -6.93 -21.61 0.46
N ILE A 72 -6.70 -20.64 -0.43
CA ILE A 72 -7.37 -20.48 -1.72
C ILE A 72 -6.59 -21.27 -2.77
N THR A 73 -7.31 -22.13 -3.47
CA THR A 73 -6.81 -22.94 -4.58
C THR A 73 -7.14 -22.30 -5.94
N THR A 74 -8.30 -21.66 -6.03
CA THR A 74 -8.76 -20.95 -7.24
C THR A 74 -9.09 -19.52 -6.88
N MET A 75 -8.23 -18.58 -7.31
CA MET A 75 -8.46 -17.15 -7.10
C MET A 75 -9.51 -16.64 -8.08
N ARG A 76 -10.47 -15.86 -7.58
CA ARG A 76 -11.58 -15.30 -8.36
C ARG A 76 -11.56 -13.78 -8.42
N HIS A 77 -11.11 -13.14 -7.36
CA HIS A 77 -11.06 -11.69 -7.29
C HIS A 77 -9.88 -11.23 -6.44
N ALA A 78 -9.41 -10.02 -6.69
CA ALA A 78 -8.37 -9.40 -5.87
C ALA A 78 -8.57 -7.88 -5.75
N ASP A 79 -8.27 -7.38 -4.56
CA ASP A 79 -8.19 -5.96 -4.26
C ASP A 79 -6.76 -5.59 -3.84
N GLN A 80 -6.41 -4.33 -4.06
CA GLN A 80 -5.23 -3.70 -3.48
C GLN A 80 -5.64 -2.67 -2.45
N GLU A 81 -4.90 -2.65 -1.35
CA GLU A 81 -4.92 -1.56 -0.40
C GLU A 81 -3.56 -0.89 -0.29
N VAL A 82 -3.59 0.43 -0.29
CA VAL A 82 -2.41 1.27 -0.09
C VAL A 82 -2.65 2.14 1.12
N PHE A 83 -1.76 2.01 2.10
CA PHE A 83 -1.76 2.83 3.30
C PHE A 83 -0.44 3.57 3.42
N THR A 84 -0.48 4.89 3.46
CA THR A 84 0.71 5.76 3.55
C THR A 84 0.52 6.83 4.61
N ILE A 85 1.58 7.09 5.37
CA ILE A 85 1.66 8.15 6.37
C ILE A 85 2.87 9.04 6.08
N LEU A 86 2.69 10.35 6.25
CA LEU A 86 3.73 11.38 6.16
C LEU A 86 4.59 11.27 4.89
N PHE A 87 3.96 11.39 3.72
CA PHE A 87 4.65 11.43 2.42
C PHE A 87 5.50 10.17 2.11
N GLY A 88 5.07 9.01 2.63
CA GLY A 88 5.76 7.73 2.42
C GLY A 88 6.76 7.36 3.52
N LEU A 89 6.79 8.10 4.64
CA LEU A 89 7.61 7.75 5.79
C LEU A 89 7.26 6.34 6.31
N TYR A 90 5.99 5.98 6.22
CA TYR A 90 5.53 4.61 6.32
C TYR A 90 4.57 4.34 5.17
N THR A 91 4.81 3.26 4.44
CA THR A 91 3.86 2.78 3.44
C THR A 91 3.68 1.27 3.59
N ARG A 92 2.43 0.82 3.51
CA ARG A 92 2.05 -0.58 3.45
C ARG A 92 1.20 -0.82 2.21
N TRP A 93 1.61 -1.80 1.41
CA TRP A 93 0.84 -2.37 0.33
C TRP A 93 0.29 -3.71 0.79
N ARG A 94 -1.01 -3.90 0.61
CA ARG A 94 -1.70 -5.12 0.99
C ARG A 94 -2.52 -5.60 -0.19
N VAL A 95 -2.39 -6.88 -0.50
CA VAL A 95 -3.19 -7.56 -1.51
C VAL A 95 -4.16 -8.45 -0.77
N VAL A 96 -5.42 -8.35 -1.15
CA VAL A 96 -6.52 -9.15 -0.62
C VAL A 96 -7.06 -9.97 -1.77
N VAL A 97 -7.00 -11.29 -1.67
CA VAL A 97 -7.53 -12.21 -2.68
C VAL A 97 -8.75 -12.92 -2.15
N TYR A 98 -9.67 -13.23 -3.05
CA TYR A 98 -10.90 -13.94 -2.77
C TYR A 98 -11.00 -15.14 -3.70
N GLY A 99 -11.49 -16.27 -3.17
CA GLY A 99 -11.66 -17.47 -3.98
C GLY A 99 -12.13 -18.66 -3.18
N ASP A 100 -11.82 -19.85 -3.72
CA ASP A 100 -12.26 -21.15 -3.22
C ASP A 100 -11.08 -22.05 -2.82
#